data_AF-A0AAV9RAD4-F1
#
_entry.id   AF-A0AAV9RAD4-F1
#
_cell.length_a   1.000
_cell.length_b   1.000
_cell.length_c   1.000
_cell.angle_alpha   90.00
_cell.angle_beta   90.00
_cell.angle_gamma   90.00
#
_symmetry.space_group_name_H-M   'P 1'
#
loop_
_entity.id
_entity.type
_entity.pdbx_description
1 polymer ?
#
loop_
_entity_poly.entity_id
_entity_poly.type
_entity_poly.pdbx_seq_one_letter_code
_entity_poly.pdbx_strand_id
1 'polypeptide(L)'
;YMAPEVLDDSINMKHFESFKRADIYAMGLVFWEIASRCSVGGIHEDYQLPYYDLVQSDPSVEEMRKVVCEQKLRPNIPNRWQSCEALRVMAKIMRECWYANGAARLTALRIKKTLSQLSQQEGIKM
;
A
#
# COMPACT_ATOMS: atom_id res chain seq x y z
N TYR A 1 -4.65 8.86 1.08
CA TYR A 1 -4.19 8.17 -0.14
C TYR A 1 -3.18 8.95 -0.98
N MET A 2 -3.07 10.29 -0.85
CA MET A 2 -2.03 11.05 -1.56
C MET A 2 -0.63 10.53 -1.23
N ALA A 3 0.21 10.42 -2.26
CA ALA A 3 1.61 10.00 -2.10
C ALA A 3 2.44 11.09 -1.40
N PRO A 4 3.58 10.76 -0.77
CA PRO A 4 4.43 11.72 -0.07
C PRO A 4 4.78 12.95 -0.92
N GLU A 5 5.16 12.74 -2.18
CA GLU A 5 5.51 13.80 -3.13
C GLU A 5 4.34 14.70 -3.53
N VAL A 6 3.11 14.23 -3.34
CA VAL A 6 1.89 15.04 -3.54
C VAL A 6 1.59 15.84 -2.28
N LEU A 7 1.81 15.26 -1.10
CA LEU A 7 1.57 15.91 0.20
C LEU A 7 2.56 17.04 0.52
N ASP A 8 3.81 16.91 0.07
CA ASP A 8 4.85 17.92 0.27
C ASP A 8 5.11 18.81 -0.97
N ASP A 9 4.26 18.67 -1.99
CA ASP A 9 4.32 19.42 -3.26
C ASP A 9 5.64 19.26 -4.05
N SER A 10 6.43 18.21 -3.76
CA SER A 10 7.67 17.91 -4.48
C SER A 10 7.47 17.14 -5.80
N ILE A 11 6.22 16.77 -6.13
CA ILE A 11 5.90 16.03 -7.35
C ILE A 11 6.23 16.84 -8.62
N ASN A 12 7.00 16.24 -9.52
CA ASN A 12 7.23 16.84 -10.84
C ASN A 12 6.01 16.63 -11.74
N MET A 13 5.12 17.63 -11.78
CA MET A 13 3.91 17.63 -12.61
C MET A 13 4.17 17.65 -14.13
N LYS A 14 5.38 18.00 -14.57
CA LYS A 14 5.77 17.94 -16.00
C LYS A 14 6.17 16.53 -16.43
N HIS A 15 6.33 15.60 -15.48
CA HIS A 15 6.73 14.23 -15.76
C HIS A 15 5.56 13.28 -15.52
N PHE A 16 4.97 12.77 -16.61
CA PHE A 16 3.79 11.90 -16.54
C PHE A 16 3.97 10.67 -15.64
N GLU A 17 5.17 10.05 -15.63
CA GLU A 17 5.46 8.90 -14.76
C GLU A 17 5.33 9.22 -13.27
N SER A 18 5.46 10.49 -12.85
CA SER A 18 5.22 10.89 -11.46
C SER A 18 3.80 10.55 -11.00
N PHE A 19 2.80 10.80 -11.85
CA PHE A 19 1.40 10.48 -11.54
C PHE A 19 1.19 8.97 -11.42
N LYS A 20 1.73 8.19 -12.35
CA LYS A 20 1.67 6.72 -12.29
C LYS A 20 2.29 6.18 -11.01
N ARG A 21 3.41 6.76 -10.56
CA ARG A 21 4.06 6.35 -9.30
C ARG A 21 3.22 6.72 -8.09
N ALA A 22 2.52 7.85 -8.12
CA ALA A 22 1.57 8.23 -7.07
C ALA A 22 0.38 7.25 -7.01
N ASP A 23 -0.14 6.80 -8.15
CA ASP A 23 -1.19 5.77 -8.20
C ASP A 23 -0.75 4.45 -7.56
N ILE A 24 0.50 4.04 -7.78
CA ILE A 24 1.05 2.82 -7.15
C ILE A 24 1.06 2.94 -5.63
N TYR A 25 1.41 4.11 -5.09
CA TYR A 25 1.37 4.35 -3.66
C TYR A 25 -0.05 4.16 -3.11
N ALA A 26 -1.04 4.78 -3.75
CA ALA A 26 -2.44 4.66 -3.35
C ALA A 26 -2.94 3.21 -3.46
N MET A 27 -2.59 2.51 -4.54
CA MET A 27 -2.93 1.09 -4.73
C MET A 27 -2.34 0.20 -3.63
N GLY A 28 -1.12 0.49 -3.16
CA GLY A 28 -0.53 -0.21 -2.03
C GLY A 28 -1.35 -0.07 -0.74
N LEU A 29 -1.95 1.10 -0.50
CA LEU A 29 -2.84 1.32 0.65
C LEU A 29 -4.14 0.51 0.51
N VAL A 30 -4.72 0.45 -0.70
CA VAL A 30 -5.91 -0.37 -0.97
C VAL A 30 -5.62 -1.87 -0.76
N PHE A 31 -4.44 -2.34 -1.18
CA PHE A 31 -4.04 -3.72 -0.90
C PHE A 31 -3.97 -4.04 0.60
N TRP A 32 -3.57 -3.07 1.43
CA TRP A 32 -3.59 -3.24 2.88
C TRP A 32 -5.01 -3.39 3.43
N GLU A 33 -5.97 -2.61 2.93
CA GLU A 33 -7.38 -2.76 3.31
C GLU A 33 -7.92 -4.15 2.93
N ILE A 34 -7.62 -4.61 1.72
CA ILE A 34 -8.04 -5.93 1.23
C ILE A 34 -7.42 -7.05 2.08
N ALA A 35 -6.11 -6.99 2.32
CA ALA A 35 -5.39 -8.03 3.06
C ALA A 35 -5.85 -8.12 4.52
N SER A 36 -6.21 -7.00 5.15
CA SER A 36 -6.77 -6.96 6.50
C SER A 36 -8.09 -7.72 6.63
N ARG A 37 -8.82 -7.87 5.51
CA ARG A 37 -10.08 -8.62 5.45
C ARG A 37 -9.90 -10.08 5.02
N CYS A 38 -8.68 -10.52 4.77
CA CYS A 38 -8.40 -11.92 4.44
C CYS A 38 -8.53 -12.80 5.69
N SER A 39 -9.56 -13.64 5.73
CA SER A 39 -9.80 -14.57 6.84
C SER A 39 -9.00 -15.85 6.67
N VAL A 40 -7.99 -16.03 7.53
CA VAL A 40 -7.17 -17.25 7.58
C VAL A 40 -7.50 -18.00 8.87
N GLY A 41 -8.13 -19.17 8.75
CA GLY A 41 -8.58 -19.94 9.91
C GLY A 41 -9.64 -19.21 10.76
N GLY A 42 -10.46 -18.35 10.14
CA GLY A 42 -11.48 -17.54 10.83
C GLY A 42 -10.95 -16.22 11.42
N ILE A 43 -9.63 -16.00 11.40
CA ILE A 43 -8.99 -14.82 12.00
C ILE A 43 -8.76 -13.77 10.92
N HIS A 44 -9.24 -12.55 11.16
CA HIS A 44 -9.05 -11.37 10.29
C HIS A 44 -9.16 -10.07 11.12
N GLU A 45 -8.72 -8.94 10.56
CA GLU A 45 -8.81 -7.61 11.18
C GLU A 45 -10.16 -6.97 10.82
N ASP A 46 -10.71 -6.12 11.70
CA ASP A 46 -11.85 -5.28 11.34
C ASP A 46 -11.52 -4.33 10.19
N TYR A 47 -12.53 -3.97 9.39
CA TYR A 47 -12.32 -3.01 8.32
C TYR A 47 -11.93 -1.65 8.90
N GLN A 48 -10.86 -1.08 8.37
CA GLN A 48 -10.36 0.25 8.71
C GLN A 48 -9.80 0.93 7.47
N LEU A 49 -9.85 2.25 7.44
CA LEU A 49 -9.14 3.04 6.43
C LEU A 49 -7.63 3.04 6.74
N PRO A 50 -6.76 3.20 5.73
CA PRO A 50 -5.34 3.38 5.95
C PRO A 50 -5.09 4.61 6.84
N TYR A 51 -4.20 4.49 7.82
CA TYR A 51 -3.89 5.54 8.80
C TYR A 51 -5.01 5.87 9.81
N TYR A 52 -6.05 5.03 9.94
CA TYR A 52 -7.15 5.23 10.92
C TYR A 52 -6.68 5.43 12.37
N ASP A 53 -5.51 4.88 12.72
CA ASP A 53 -4.88 4.91 14.03
C ASP A 53 -3.94 6.13 14.23
N LEU A 54 -3.73 6.92 13.17
CA LEU A 54 -2.76 8.02 13.14
C LEU A 54 -3.38 9.37 12.79
N VAL A 55 -4.53 9.40 12.13
CA VAL A 55 -5.22 10.63 11.73
C VAL A 55 -6.74 10.53 11.93
N GLN A 56 -7.41 11.69 11.96
CA GLN A 56 -8.87 11.77 11.98
C GLN A 56 -9.52 11.30 10.67
N SER A 57 -10.84 11.06 10.70
CA SER A 57 -11.58 10.51 9.56
C SER A 57 -11.58 11.39 8.30
N ASP A 58 -11.54 12.71 8.46
CA ASP A 58 -11.39 13.68 7.37
C ASP A 58 -10.09 14.48 7.55
N PRO A 59 -8.93 13.86 7.27
CA PRO A 59 -7.64 14.46 7.61
C PRO A 59 -7.28 15.57 6.62
N SER A 60 -6.77 16.67 7.15
CA SER A 60 -6.19 17.74 6.35
C SER A 60 -4.89 17.29 5.66
N VAL A 61 -4.50 18.00 4.59
CA VAL A 61 -3.22 17.76 3.91
C VAL A 61 -2.04 17.86 4.87
N GLU A 62 -2.08 18.83 5.79
CA GLU A 62 -1.00 19.05 6.76
C GLU A 62 -0.87 17.90 7.77
N GLU A 63 -1.98 17.34 8.26
CA GLU A 63 -1.95 16.16 9.14
C GLU A 63 -1.35 14.95 8.42
N MET A 64 -1.79 14.70 7.18
CA MET A 64 -1.25 13.62 6.36
C MET A 64 0.24 13.83 6.06
N ARG A 65 0.67 15.06 5.77
CA ARG A 65 2.07 15.41 5.51
C ARG A 65 2.96 15.11 6.73
N LYS A 66 2.51 15.47 7.95
CA LYS A 66 3.24 15.15 9.19
C LYS A 66 3.44 13.65 9.36
N VAL A 67 2.39 12.84 9.18
CA VAL A 67 2.47 11.38 9.36
C VAL A 67 3.30 10.71 8.26
N VAL A 68 3.03 11.05 7.00
CA VAL A 68 3.55 10.31 5.83
C VAL A 68 4.93 10.79 5.40
N CYS A 69 5.20 12.10 5.46
CA CYS A 69 6.42 12.72 4.96
C CYS A 69 7.44 12.96 6.08
N GLU A 70 7.02 13.53 7.21
CA GLU A 70 7.93 13.87 8.32
C GLU A 70 8.26 12.65 9.19
N GLN A 71 7.23 12.00 9.75
CA GLN A 71 7.40 10.82 10.60
C GLN A 71 7.65 9.54 9.79
N LYS A 72 7.37 9.57 8.48
CA LYS A 72 7.57 8.47 7.53
C LYS A 72 6.84 7.18 7.93
N LEU A 73 5.71 7.32 8.61
CA LEU A 73 4.88 6.20 9.01
C LEU A 73 4.08 5.65 7.84
N ARG A 74 3.72 4.38 7.93
CA ARG A 74 2.89 3.62 6.98
C ARG A 74 1.89 2.78 7.75
N PRO A 75 0.81 2.28 7.12
CA PRO A 75 -0.11 1.37 7.80
C PRO A 75 0.64 0.17 8.37
N ASN A 76 0.32 -0.20 9.60
CA ASN A 76 0.96 -1.32 10.28
C ASN A 76 0.69 -2.63 9.53
N ILE A 77 1.71 -3.46 9.35
CA ILE A 77 1.58 -4.80 8.77
C ILE A 77 1.57 -5.81 9.92
N PRO A 78 0.43 -6.46 10.22
CA PRO A 78 0.33 -7.41 11.32
C PRO A 78 1.31 -8.57 11.18
N ASN A 79 2.04 -8.90 12.26
CA ASN A 79 3.04 -9.98 12.26
C ASN A 79 2.45 -11.33 11.83
N ARG A 80 1.17 -11.58 12.10
CA ARG A 80 0.47 -12.80 11.70
C ARG A 80 0.43 -13.01 10.18
N TRP A 81 0.51 -11.96 9.37
CA TRP A 81 0.58 -12.11 7.91
C TRP A 81 1.81 -12.90 7.46
N GLN A 82 2.85 -13.02 8.29
CA GLN A 82 4.02 -13.85 7.99
C GLN A 82 3.71 -15.35 7.98
N SER A 83 2.63 -15.81 8.62
CA SER A 83 2.26 -17.23 8.69
C SER A 83 1.51 -17.74 7.45
N CYS A 84 1.16 -16.85 6.52
CA CYS A 84 0.48 -17.20 5.27
C CYS A 84 1.30 -16.66 4.09
N GLU A 85 1.63 -17.51 3.12
CA GLU A 85 2.48 -17.12 1.99
C GLU A 85 1.83 -16.00 1.15
N ALA A 86 0.53 -16.11 0.84
CA ALA A 86 -0.19 -15.08 0.10
C ALA A 86 -0.14 -13.72 0.82
N LEU A 87 -0.39 -13.68 2.13
CA LEU A 87 -0.30 -12.44 2.92
C LEU A 87 1.13 -11.91 3.03
N ARG A 88 2.13 -12.79 3.07
CA ARG A 88 3.55 -12.39 3.04
C ARG A 88 3.93 -11.72 1.72
N VAL A 89 3.47 -12.27 0.60
CA VAL A 89 3.66 -11.69 -0.74
C VAL A 89 2.96 -10.32 -0.83
N MET A 90 1.72 -10.23 -0.35
CA MET A 90 0.96 -8.97 -0.30
C MET A 90 1.68 -7.92 0.54
N ALA A 91 2.17 -8.28 1.75
CA ALA A 91 2.94 -7.39 2.61
C ALA A 91 4.21 -6.85 1.95
N LYS A 92 4.89 -7.70 1.16
CA LYS A 92 6.08 -7.28 0.40
C LYS A 92 5.72 -6.28 -0.69
N ILE A 93 4.66 -6.55 -1.47
CA ILE A 93 4.17 -5.63 -2.51
C ILE A 93 3.84 -4.26 -1.89
N MET A 94 3.11 -4.23 -0.76
CA MET A 94 2.75 -2.99 -0.08
C MET A 94 3.98 -2.16 0.30
N ARG A 95 4.98 -2.77 0.96
CA ARG A 95 6.23 -2.08 1.31
C ARG A 95 6.92 -1.47 0.10
N GLU A 96 6.97 -2.20 -1.01
CA GLU A 96 7.57 -1.73 -2.26
C GLU A 96 6.71 -0.68 -2.98
N CYS A 97 5.39 -0.61 -2.72
CA CYS A 97 4.53 0.48 -3.19
C CYS A 97 4.67 1.76 -2.36
N TRP A 98 5.05 1.65 -1.09
CA TRP A 98 5.03 2.74 -0.12
C TRP A 98 6.34 3.52 0.03
N TYR A 99 7.35 3.21 -0.79
CA TYR A 99 8.59 3.98 -0.81
C TYR A 99 8.32 5.48 -0.99
N ALA A 100 9.04 6.31 -0.23
CA ALA A 100 8.98 7.76 -0.39
C ALA A 100 9.46 8.17 -1.79
N ASN A 101 10.56 7.57 -2.26
CA ASN A 101 11.00 7.76 -3.63
C ASN A 101 10.08 7.00 -4.62
N GLY A 102 9.24 7.74 -5.35
CA GLY A 102 8.35 7.18 -6.36
C GLY A 102 9.06 6.34 -7.43
N ALA A 103 10.32 6.64 -7.78
CA ALA A 103 11.07 5.87 -8.77
C ALA A 103 11.47 4.47 -8.30
N ALA A 104 11.49 4.23 -6.98
CA ALA A 104 11.78 2.93 -6.39
C ALA A 104 10.52 2.05 -6.25
N ARG A 105 9.34 2.60 -6.53
CA ARG A 105 8.08 1.86 -6.43
C ARG A 105 7.94 0.84 -7.55
N LEU A 106 7.23 -0.24 -7.27
CA LEU A 106 6.86 -1.22 -8.30
C LEU A 106 6.03 -0.56 -9.41
N THR A 107 6.03 -1.17 -10.59
CA THR A 107 5.05 -0.82 -11.63
C THR A 107 3.81 -1.69 -11.49
N ALA A 108 2.65 -1.21 -11.97
CA ALA A 108 1.41 -1.99 -11.96
C ALA A 108 1.58 -3.32 -12.72
N LEU A 109 2.33 -3.32 -13.82
CA LEU A 109 2.64 -4.54 -14.57
C LEU A 109 3.48 -5.53 -13.75
N ARG A 110 4.45 -5.05 -12.97
CA ARG A 110 5.25 -5.90 -12.08
C ARG A 110 4.38 -6.53 -11.01
N ILE A 111 3.52 -5.74 -10.38
CA ILE A 111 2.55 -6.19 -9.38
C ILE A 111 1.62 -7.25 -9.98
N LYS A 112 1.03 -6.99 -11.15
CA LYS A 112 0.19 -7.94 -11.87
C LYS A 112 0.90 -9.27 -12.09
N LYS A 113 2.14 -9.26 -12.59
CA LYS A 113 2.92 -10.49 -12.80
C LYS A 113 3.14 -11.26 -11.50
N THR A 114 3.46 -10.58 -10.40
CA THR A 114 3.64 -11.22 -9.09
C THR A 114 2.35 -11.85 -8.58
N LEU A 115 1.22 -11.14 -8.67
CA LEU A 115 -0.08 -11.66 -8.24
C LEU A 115 -0.57 -12.81 -9.13
N SER A 116 -0.34 -12.76 -10.44
CA SER A 116 -0.65 -13.88 -11.34
C SER A 116 0.15 -15.14 -11.01
N GLN A 117 1.43 -15.00 -10.67
CA GLN A 117 2.26 -16.13 -10.24
C GLN A 117 1.75 -16.74 -8.92
N LEU A 118 1.41 -15.89 -7.94
CA LEU A 118 0.80 -16.34 -6.68
C LEU A 118 -0.53 -17.07 -6.93
N SER A 119 -1.42 -16.51 -7.76
CA SER A 119 -2.70 -17.14 -8.12
C SER A 119 -2.52 -18.54 -8.71
N GLN A 120 -1.51 -18.70 -9.57
CA GLN A 120 -1.20 -20.00 -10.17
C GLN A 120 -0.68 -21.01 -9.14
N GLN A 121 0.15 -20.57 -8.18
CA GLN A 121 0.66 -21.41 -7.09
C GLN A 121 -0.44 -21.89 -6.15
N GLU A 122 -1.41 -21.01 -5.86
CA GLU A 122 -2.59 -21.33 -5.04
C GLU A 122 -3.67 -22.12 -5.82
N GLY A 123 -3.46 -22.41 -7.11
CA GLY A 123 -4.41 -23.14 -7.93
C GLY A 123 -5.70 -22.38 -8.23
N ILE A 124 -5.72 -21.06 -8.02
CA ILE A 124 -6.87 -20.19 -8.29
C ILE A 124 -6.88 -19.91 -9.80
N LYS A 125 -7.88 -20.44 -10.50
CA LYS A 125 -8.12 -20.13 -11.92
C LYS A 125 -8.64 -18.70 -12.04
N MET A 126 -7.86 -17.83 -12.70
CA MET A 126 -8.29 -16.50 -13.16
C MET A 126 -8.99 -16.59 -14.50
#